data_AF-A0A560C425-F1
#
_entry.id   AF-A0A560C425-F1
#
_cell.length_a   1.000
_cell.length_b   1.000
_cell.length_c   1.000
_cell.angle_alpha   90.00
_cell.angle_beta   90.00
_cell.angle_gamma   90.00
#
_symmetry.space_group_name_H-M   'P 1'
#
loop_
_entity.id
_entity.type
_entity.pdbx_description
1 polymer ?
#
loop_
_entity_poly.entity_id
_entity_poly.type
_entity_poly.pdbx_seq_one_letter_code
_entity_poly.pdbx_strand_id
1 'polypeptide(L)'
;MTTPHRTIRTLSGAALAGAAWLCLGSAGALAASPQEERWDLLRDMYFSGRTVEDAGPLLSLEAPKRANDAAVVPIRIVTAPGNGVAVTAVHLIVDENPVPMAATFRFPHGDNPQAIDTRLRVNAYTNITAVAETSDGRLLRTTQFVKASGGCSAPALKNAQLAVARMGKMKLNLPDSIVAGKPLTAQLLISHPNYTGMQYDQINYYFIPAHYVKTVAIRYNGQPVLDVQSDISLSEDPSIHFSLVPEEQGTLEVTAEDSNGRVFQESWPIRANSGS
;
A
#
# COMPACT_ATOMS: atom_id res chain seq x y z
N MET A 1 -48.37 52.73 -73.56
CA MET A 1 -47.41 51.86 -72.85
C MET A 1 -46.54 52.75 -71.99
N THR A 2 -46.89 52.94 -70.72
CA THR A 2 -46.06 53.51 -69.64
C THR A 2 -46.95 53.74 -68.41
N THR A 3 -46.56 53.17 -67.27
CA THR A 3 -47.14 53.38 -65.93
C THR A 3 -46.98 54.82 -65.45
N PRO A 4 -47.86 55.28 -64.53
CA PRO A 4 -47.31 55.92 -63.33
C PRO A 4 -48.07 55.64 -62.01
N HIS A 5 -47.27 55.66 -60.94
CA HIS A 5 -47.53 56.04 -59.54
C HIS A 5 -48.84 55.67 -58.83
N ARG A 6 -48.70 54.95 -57.71
CA ARG A 6 -49.36 55.35 -56.45
C ARG A 6 -48.58 54.90 -55.21
N THR A 7 -48.15 55.91 -54.46
CA THR A 7 -47.60 55.88 -53.09
C THR A 7 -48.74 55.69 -52.09
N ILE A 8 -48.62 54.77 -51.11
CA ILE A 8 -49.31 54.87 -49.82
C ILE A 8 -48.39 54.36 -48.69
N ARG A 9 -48.11 55.26 -47.74
CA ARG A 9 -47.56 55.04 -46.39
C ARG A 9 -48.57 54.24 -45.54
N THR A 10 -48.11 53.41 -44.59
CA THR A 10 -48.32 53.63 -43.14
C THR A 10 -47.71 52.53 -42.27
N LEU A 11 -47.29 52.95 -41.08
CA LEU A 11 -46.60 52.24 -40.00
C LEU A 11 -47.43 51.15 -39.30
N SER A 12 -46.73 50.17 -38.70
CA SER A 12 -46.97 49.52 -37.38
C SER A 12 -45.83 48.49 -37.22
N GLY A 13 -44.96 48.46 -36.22
CA GLY A 13 -45.18 48.66 -34.79
C GLY A 13 -45.48 47.31 -34.14
N ALA A 14 -44.47 46.49 -33.84
CA ALA A 14 -44.59 45.37 -32.90
C ALA A 14 -43.22 44.93 -32.38
N ALA A 15 -43.03 45.09 -31.06
CA ALA A 15 -41.89 44.61 -30.30
C ALA A 15 -41.85 43.08 -30.25
N LEU A 16 -40.65 42.49 -30.34
CA LEU A 16 -40.42 41.10 -29.96
C LEU A 16 -39.45 41.06 -28.79
N ALA A 17 -40.03 40.67 -27.66
CA ALA A 17 -39.42 40.47 -26.37
C ALA A 17 -38.37 39.34 -26.41
N GLY A 18 -37.43 39.42 -25.48
CA GLY A 18 -36.29 38.53 -25.37
C GLY A 18 -36.65 37.08 -25.06
N ALA A 19 -35.76 36.20 -25.51
CA ALA A 19 -35.60 34.86 -24.99
C ALA A 19 -34.12 34.68 -24.62
N ALA A 20 -33.80 35.04 -23.37
CA ALA A 20 -32.55 34.61 -22.76
C ALA A 20 -32.65 33.09 -22.55
N TRP A 21 -31.96 32.32 -23.39
CA TRP A 21 -31.78 30.89 -23.20
C TRP A 21 -30.89 30.68 -21.97
N LEU A 22 -31.50 30.49 -20.81
CA LEU A 22 -30.84 29.84 -19.68
C LEU A 22 -30.63 28.37 -20.05
N CYS A 23 -29.48 28.06 -20.62
CA CYS A 23 -28.95 26.71 -20.58
C CYS A 23 -28.52 26.42 -19.13
N LEU A 24 -29.47 25.98 -18.29
CA LEU A 24 -29.12 25.26 -17.06
C LEU A 24 -28.39 23.98 -17.52
N GLY A 25 -27.06 24.03 -17.48
CA GLY A 25 -26.25 22.83 -17.59
C GLY A 25 -26.58 21.93 -16.41
N SER A 26 -27.33 20.87 -16.65
CA SER A 26 -27.44 19.73 -15.74
C SER A 26 -26.05 19.13 -15.61
N ALA A 27 -25.27 19.58 -14.63
CA ALA A 27 -24.09 18.87 -14.17
C ALA A 27 -24.58 17.55 -13.58
N GLY A 28 -24.72 16.53 -14.42
CA GLY A 28 -25.01 15.18 -13.96
C GLY A 28 -23.87 14.76 -13.03
N ALA A 29 -24.19 14.50 -11.76
CA ALA A 29 -23.25 13.86 -10.85
C ALA A 29 -22.84 12.53 -11.48
N LEU A 30 -21.57 12.41 -11.86
CA LEU A 30 -21.01 11.15 -12.32
C LEU A 30 -21.08 10.18 -11.13
N ALA A 31 -21.77 9.05 -11.31
CA ALA A 31 -21.78 7.98 -10.31
C ALA A 31 -20.35 7.49 -10.07
N ALA A 32 -20.01 7.23 -8.81
CA ALA A 32 -18.72 6.67 -8.45
C ALA A 32 -18.54 5.30 -9.13
N SER A 33 -17.30 4.96 -9.50
CA SER A 33 -17.01 3.61 -9.99
C SER A 33 -17.14 2.60 -8.85
N PRO A 34 -17.43 1.31 -9.11
CA PRO A 34 -17.48 0.28 -8.06
C PRO A 34 -16.19 0.21 -7.23
N GLN A 35 -15.05 0.51 -7.85
CA GLN A 35 -13.75 0.57 -7.17
C GLN A 35 -13.67 1.74 -6.18
N GLU A 36 -14.23 2.90 -6.53
CA GLU A 36 -14.24 4.06 -5.65
C GLU A 36 -15.28 3.92 -4.53
N GLU A 37 -16.43 3.30 -4.82
CA GLU A 37 -17.40 2.91 -3.78
C GLU A 37 -16.79 1.94 -2.76
N ARG A 38 -16.02 0.95 -3.25
CA ARG A 38 -15.27 0.03 -2.39
C ARG A 38 -14.27 0.77 -1.53
N TRP A 39 -13.51 1.70 -2.12
CA TRP A 39 -12.58 2.53 -1.39
C TRP A 39 -13.27 3.38 -0.33
N ASP A 40 -14.41 4.01 -0.63
CA ASP A 40 -15.14 4.85 0.32
C ASP A 40 -15.51 4.08 1.59
N LEU A 41 -15.92 2.81 1.46
CA LEU A 41 -16.18 1.92 2.61
C LEU A 41 -14.90 1.60 3.40
N LEU A 42 -13.80 1.30 2.71
CA LEU A 42 -12.52 1.00 3.36
C LEU A 42 -11.93 2.22 4.07
N ARG A 43 -12.05 3.40 3.45
CA ARG A 43 -11.66 4.69 4.02
C ARG A 43 -12.43 4.96 5.31
N ASP A 44 -13.75 4.82 5.28
CA ASP A 44 -14.58 5.04 6.47
C ASP A 44 -14.23 4.05 7.59
N MET A 45 -14.02 2.78 7.26
CA MET A 45 -13.67 1.74 8.24
C MET A 45 -12.29 1.97 8.89
N TYR A 46 -11.26 2.33 8.13
CA TYR A 46 -9.88 2.41 8.65
C TYR A 46 -9.42 3.83 9.03
N PHE A 47 -10.04 4.86 8.45
CA PHE A 47 -9.64 6.26 8.60
C PHE A 47 -10.83 7.17 8.93
N SER A 48 -11.83 6.65 9.64
CA SER A 48 -13.08 7.35 9.95
C SER A 48 -12.86 8.80 10.40
N GLY A 49 -13.59 9.72 9.77
CA GLY A 49 -13.53 11.15 10.08
C GLY A 49 -12.26 11.88 9.61
N ARG A 50 -11.31 11.21 8.96
CA ARG A 50 -10.10 11.84 8.40
C ARG A 50 -10.21 12.01 6.89
N THR A 51 -9.75 13.17 6.40
CA THR A 51 -9.59 13.41 4.97
C THR A 51 -8.39 12.61 4.46
N VAL A 52 -8.61 11.82 3.41
CA VAL A 52 -7.55 11.15 2.66
C VAL A 52 -7.38 11.86 1.33
N GLU A 53 -6.22 12.46 1.14
CA GLU A 53 -5.87 13.26 -0.03
C GLU A 53 -5.17 12.39 -1.07
N ASP A 54 -5.27 12.75 -2.36
CA ASP A 54 -4.40 12.18 -3.37
C ASP A 54 -2.95 12.60 -3.10
N ALA A 55 -2.03 11.63 -3.12
CA ALA A 55 -0.64 11.88 -2.75
C ALA A 55 0.17 12.60 -3.83
N GLY A 56 -0.27 12.57 -5.09
CA GLY A 56 0.53 13.01 -6.23
C GLY A 56 1.95 12.42 -6.20
N PRO A 57 3.01 13.24 -6.27
CA PRO A 57 4.40 12.75 -6.27
C PRO A 57 4.93 12.39 -4.87
N LEU A 58 4.18 12.64 -3.80
CA LEU A 58 4.66 12.46 -2.41
C LEU A 58 4.65 10.99 -1.96
N LEU A 59 3.86 10.15 -2.64
CA LEU A 59 3.76 8.71 -2.39
C LEU A 59 3.51 8.00 -3.71
N SER A 60 4.33 7.01 -4.04
CA SER A 60 4.08 6.12 -5.17
C SER A 60 3.94 4.67 -4.74
N LEU A 61 3.13 3.93 -5.49
CA LEU A 61 2.92 2.50 -5.32
C LEU A 61 3.18 1.81 -6.66
N GLU A 62 4.19 0.97 -6.67
CA GLU A 62 4.56 0.14 -7.81
C GLU A 62 4.11 -1.31 -7.56
N ALA A 63 3.32 -1.81 -8.49
CA ALA A 63 2.89 -3.21 -8.55
C ALA A 63 2.69 -3.62 -10.02
N PRO A 64 2.86 -4.90 -10.36
CA PRO A 64 2.67 -5.36 -11.73
C PRO A 64 1.21 -5.20 -12.16
N LYS A 65 0.96 -4.73 -13.39
CA LYS A 65 -0.41 -4.62 -13.95
C LYS A 65 -1.15 -5.97 -13.97
N ARG A 66 -0.41 -7.07 -14.10
CA ARG A 66 -0.89 -8.44 -14.00
C ARG A 66 0.16 -9.25 -13.25
N ALA A 67 -0.27 -9.93 -12.18
CA ALA A 67 0.62 -10.83 -11.45
C ALA A 67 0.86 -12.11 -12.23
N ASN A 68 2.13 -12.52 -12.33
CA ASN A 68 2.48 -13.86 -12.85
C ASN A 68 2.11 -14.95 -11.84
N ASP A 69 2.27 -14.65 -10.55
CA ASP A 69 1.85 -15.48 -9.43
C ASP A 69 1.11 -14.60 -8.42
N ALA A 70 -0.17 -14.90 -8.19
CA ALA A 70 -1.02 -14.17 -7.28
C ALA A 70 -0.67 -14.42 -5.80
N ALA A 71 0.08 -15.48 -5.48
CA ALA A 71 0.54 -15.76 -4.12
C ALA A 71 1.76 -14.91 -3.71
N VAL A 72 2.45 -14.30 -4.68
CA VAL A 72 3.73 -13.60 -4.50
C VAL A 72 3.79 -12.34 -5.38
N VAL A 73 2.84 -11.43 -5.20
CA VAL A 73 2.81 -10.15 -5.93
C VAL A 73 3.80 -9.18 -5.30
N PRO A 74 4.87 -8.74 -6.01
CA PRO A 74 5.81 -7.77 -5.46
C PRO A 74 5.16 -6.38 -5.41
N ILE A 75 5.35 -5.71 -4.28
CA ILE A 75 4.86 -4.36 -4.00
C ILE A 75 6.04 -3.51 -3.57
N ARG A 76 6.14 -2.31 -4.14
CA ARG A 76 7.10 -1.29 -3.74
C ARG A 76 6.39 0.02 -3.49
N ILE A 77 6.64 0.61 -2.32
CA ILE A 77 6.08 1.89 -1.91
C ILE A 77 7.25 2.85 -1.74
N VAL A 78 7.20 4.01 -2.39
CA VAL A 78 8.23 5.04 -2.26
C VAL A 78 7.58 6.26 -1.62
N THR A 79 8.20 6.78 -0.56
CA THR A 79 7.71 8.00 0.11
C THR A 79 8.66 9.16 -0.14
N ALA A 80 8.08 10.32 -0.45
CA ALA A 80 8.79 11.56 -0.71
C ALA A 80 7.99 12.76 -0.16
N PRO A 81 7.71 12.81 1.16
CA PRO A 81 6.81 13.81 1.75
C PRO A 81 7.28 15.28 1.53
N GLY A 82 8.59 15.50 1.33
CA GLY A 82 9.18 16.81 1.09
C GLY A 82 9.09 17.76 2.28
N ASN A 83 9.68 18.95 2.16
CA ASN A 83 9.46 20.09 3.06
C ASN A 83 9.61 19.85 4.59
N GLY A 84 10.45 18.89 4.99
CA GLY A 84 10.67 18.56 6.40
C GLY A 84 9.51 17.81 7.08
N VAL A 85 8.51 17.38 6.30
CA VAL A 85 7.42 16.52 6.79
C VAL A 85 7.92 15.07 6.80
N ALA A 86 7.67 14.35 7.90
CA ALA A 86 8.04 12.94 8.00
C ALA A 86 6.85 12.03 7.68
N VAL A 87 7.09 10.85 7.11
CA VAL A 87 6.10 9.76 7.09
C VAL A 87 6.23 8.96 8.38
N THR A 88 5.13 8.86 9.13
CA THR A 88 5.06 8.17 10.43
C THR A 88 4.46 6.78 10.33
N ALA A 89 3.63 6.55 9.32
CA ALA A 89 3.12 5.22 8.99
C ALA A 89 2.73 5.09 7.51
N VAL A 90 2.71 3.86 7.02
CA VAL A 90 2.16 3.48 5.71
C VAL A 90 1.23 2.28 5.90
N HIS A 91 -0.02 2.43 5.50
CA HIS A 91 -1.01 1.36 5.45
C HIS A 91 -1.10 0.81 4.04
N LEU A 92 -0.95 -0.50 3.89
CA LEU A 92 -1.07 -1.22 2.63
C LEU A 92 -2.36 -2.02 2.65
N ILE A 93 -3.25 -1.69 1.72
CA ILE A 93 -4.62 -2.21 1.65
C ILE A 93 -4.81 -2.91 0.30
N VAL A 94 -5.46 -4.07 0.31
CA VAL A 94 -5.86 -4.82 -0.88
C VAL A 94 -7.37 -4.99 -0.86
N ASP A 95 -8.08 -4.24 -1.69
CA ASP A 95 -9.51 -3.98 -1.50
C ASP A 95 -10.36 -5.26 -1.49
N GLU A 96 -10.02 -6.23 -2.35
CA GLU A 96 -10.77 -7.49 -2.51
C GLU A 96 -10.10 -8.70 -1.85
N ASN A 97 -9.16 -8.47 -0.93
CA ASN A 97 -8.69 -9.53 -0.04
C ASN A 97 -9.69 -9.77 1.11
N PRO A 98 -9.77 -11.00 1.66
CA PRO A 98 -10.66 -11.31 2.78
C PRO A 98 -10.42 -10.41 4.00
N VAL A 99 -9.16 -10.10 4.27
CA VAL A 99 -8.74 -9.04 5.20
C VAL A 99 -8.07 -7.95 4.37
N PRO A 100 -8.74 -6.79 4.14
CA PRO A 100 -8.21 -5.77 3.24
C PRO A 100 -6.93 -5.10 3.76
N MET A 101 -6.80 -4.85 5.06
CA MET A 101 -5.57 -4.30 5.65
C MET A 101 -4.48 -5.37 5.61
N ALA A 102 -3.56 -5.28 4.65
CA ALA A 102 -2.51 -6.27 4.45
C ALA A 102 -1.36 -6.09 5.44
N ALA A 103 -0.90 -4.84 5.59
CA ALA A 103 0.13 -4.47 6.55
C ALA A 103 0.05 -2.98 6.89
N THR A 104 0.48 -2.63 8.10
CA THR A 104 0.80 -1.26 8.53
C THR A 104 2.26 -1.22 8.95
N PHE A 105 3.03 -0.36 8.29
CA PHE A 105 4.42 -0.07 8.60
C PHE A 105 4.47 1.25 9.39
N ARG A 106 5.07 1.28 10.57
CA ARG A 106 5.22 2.48 11.40
C ARG A 106 6.70 2.84 11.55
N PHE A 107 6.98 4.13 11.53
CA PHE A 107 8.31 4.73 11.58
C PHE A 107 8.39 5.67 12.79
N PRO A 108 8.63 5.14 14.01
CA PRO A 108 8.47 5.92 15.24
C PRO A 108 9.42 7.11 15.37
N HIS A 109 10.58 7.08 14.71
CA HIS A 109 11.52 8.21 14.67
C HIS A 109 11.38 9.08 13.42
N GLY A 110 10.41 8.81 12.53
CA GLY A 110 10.23 9.58 11.31
C GLY A 110 11.42 9.49 10.36
N ASP A 111 12.18 8.39 10.43
CA ASP A 111 13.24 8.03 9.48
C ASP A 111 12.58 7.80 8.11
N ASN A 112 12.35 8.89 7.38
CA ASN A 112 11.61 8.95 6.12
C ASN A 112 11.91 7.73 5.26
N PRO A 113 11.03 6.71 5.23
CA PRO A 113 11.32 5.48 4.52
C PRO A 113 11.39 5.83 3.05
N GLN A 114 12.58 5.75 2.46
CA GLN A 114 12.72 6.05 1.04
C GLN A 114 11.96 5.02 0.22
N ALA A 115 11.98 3.76 0.66
CA ALA A 115 11.17 2.71 0.09
C ALA A 115 10.82 1.63 1.11
N ILE A 116 9.65 1.00 0.89
CA ILE A 116 9.23 -0.23 1.53
C ILE A 116 8.90 -1.21 0.42
N ASP A 117 9.49 -2.40 0.44
CA ASP A 117 9.18 -3.44 -0.54
C ASP A 117 8.75 -4.72 0.17
N THR A 118 7.64 -5.31 -0.28
CA THR A 118 7.13 -6.56 0.26
C THR A 118 6.45 -7.40 -0.82
N ARG A 119 5.88 -8.55 -0.43
CA ARG A 119 5.19 -9.47 -1.32
C ARG A 119 3.85 -9.84 -0.71
N LEU A 120 2.79 -9.74 -1.50
CA LEU A 120 1.42 -10.00 -1.07
C LEU A 120 0.81 -11.22 -1.78
N ARG A 121 -0.07 -11.91 -1.07
CA ARG A 121 -1.11 -12.76 -1.65
C ARG A 121 -2.30 -11.88 -2.05
N VAL A 122 -2.69 -11.92 -3.32
CA VAL A 122 -3.79 -11.13 -3.87
C VAL A 122 -4.90 -12.06 -4.37
N ASN A 123 -6.10 -11.91 -3.81
CA ASN A 123 -7.18 -12.88 -4.01
C ASN A 123 -7.98 -12.66 -5.30
N ALA A 124 -8.13 -11.42 -5.74
CA ALA A 124 -8.95 -11.06 -6.90
C ALA A 124 -8.37 -9.85 -7.64
N TYR A 125 -8.92 -9.55 -8.83
CA TYR A 125 -8.60 -8.32 -9.55
C TYR A 125 -9.04 -7.14 -8.71
N THR A 126 -8.09 -6.31 -8.31
CA THR A 126 -8.33 -5.36 -7.22
C THR A 126 -7.39 -4.19 -7.28
N ASN A 127 -7.80 -3.12 -6.59
CA ASN A 127 -6.91 -2.04 -6.25
C ASN A 127 -6.04 -2.45 -5.05
N ILE A 128 -4.76 -2.16 -5.18
CA ILE A 128 -3.86 -2.09 -4.03
C ILE A 128 -3.68 -0.61 -3.73
N THR A 129 -3.88 -0.24 -2.47
CA THR A 129 -3.86 1.15 -2.03
C THR A 129 -2.83 1.30 -0.92
N ALA A 130 -1.96 2.29 -1.05
CA ALA A 130 -1.06 2.73 0.02
C ALA A 130 -1.58 4.07 0.57
N VAL A 131 -1.69 4.16 1.89
CA VAL A 131 -2.02 5.40 2.61
C VAL A 131 -0.90 5.74 3.56
N ALA A 132 -0.21 6.86 3.33
CA ALA A 132 0.83 7.35 4.22
C ALA A 132 0.25 8.33 5.24
N GLU A 133 0.58 8.14 6.52
CA GLU A 133 0.35 9.11 7.60
C GLU A 133 1.59 10.00 7.75
N THR A 134 1.40 11.31 7.67
CA THR A 134 2.50 12.28 7.81
C THR A 134 2.55 12.90 9.21
N SER A 135 3.70 13.46 9.60
CA SER A 135 3.93 14.08 10.91
C SER A 135 3.09 15.35 11.16
N ASP A 136 2.58 15.98 10.10
CA ASP A 136 1.62 17.09 10.15
C ASP A 136 0.15 16.62 10.17
N GLY A 137 -0.09 15.30 10.23
CA GLY A 137 -1.41 14.70 10.44
C GLY A 137 -2.20 14.38 9.17
N ARG A 138 -1.65 14.62 7.97
CA ARG A 138 -2.31 14.31 6.70
C ARG A 138 -2.30 12.81 6.40
N LEU A 139 -3.25 12.40 5.56
CA LEU A 139 -3.32 11.06 4.97
C LEU A 139 -3.17 11.20 3.46
N LEU A 140 -2.13 10.60 2.89
CA LEU A 140 -1.82 10.67 1.47
C LEU A 140 -2.05 9.29 0.84
N ARG A 141 -2.95 9.19 -0.14
CA ARG A 141 -3.32 7.96 -0.85
C ARG A 141 -2.66 7.89 -2.22
N THR A 142 -2.22 6.69 -2.56
CA THR A 142 -1.97 6.29 -3.95
C THR A 142 -2.51 4.88 -4.18
N THR A 143 -2.96 4.59 -5.40
CA THR A 143 -3.62 3.32 -5.73
C THR A 143 -3.11 2.78 -7.06
N GLN A 144 -2.98 1.46 -7.15
CA GLN A 144 -2.60 0.72 -8.37
C GLN A 144 -3.53 -0.48 -8.56
N PHE A 145 -4.14 -0.59 -9.73
CA PHE A 145 -4.97 -1.75 -10.08
C PHE A 145 -4.11 -2.93 -10.54
N VAL A 146 -4.33 -4.10 -9.94
CA VAL A 146 -3.56 -5.33 -10.20
C VAL A 146 -4.49 -6.46 -10.65
N LYS A 147 -4.16 -7.07 -11.80
CA LYS A 147 -4.83 -8.29 -12.27
C LYS A 147 -4.15 -9.52 -11.66
N ALA A 148 -4.65 -10.00 -10.52
CA ALA A 148 -4.26 -11.26 -9.86
C ALA A 148 -5.50 -12.04 -9.40
N SER A 149 -5.43 -13.36 -9.23
CA SER A 149 -6.56 -14.13 -8.72
C SER A 149 -6.11 -15.38 -7.98
N GLY A 150 -6.82 -15.71 -6.90
CA GLY A 150 -6.65 -16.96 -6.14
C GLY A 150 -5.43 -17.02 -5.23
N GLY A 151 -4.66 -15.94 -5.07
CA GLY A 151 -3.40 -15.94 -4.31
C GLY A 151 -3.54 -16.33 -2.83
N CYS A 152 -4.68 -16.02 -2.21
CA CYS A 152 -4.95 -16.38 -0.82
C CYS A 152 -5.29 -17.87 -0.65
N SER A 153 -5.90 -18.51 -1.65
CA SER A 153 -6.23 -19.94 -1.65
C SER A 153 -5.17 -20.80 -2.34
N ALA A 154 -4.21 -20.17 -3.02
CA ALA A 154 -3.12 -20.84 -3.72
C ALA A 154 -2.39 -21.77 -2.75
N PRO A 155 -2.19 -23.05 -3.12
CA PRO A 155 -1.47 -24.00 -2.28
C PRO A 155 -0.16 -23.39 -1.78
N ALA A 156 0.20 -23.76 -0.57
CA ALA A 156 1.51 -23.42 -0.05
C ALA A 156 2.58 -23.89 -1.05
N LEU A 157 3.62 -23.08 -1.26
CA LEU A 157 4.64 -23.46 -2.24
C LEU A 157 5.35 -24.74 -1.74
N LYS A 158 6.14 -25.39 -2.60
CA LYS A 158 6.97 -26.55 -2.19
C LYS A 158 7.82 -26.26 -0.94
N ASN A 159 8.04 -24.99 -0.64
CA ASN A 159 8.79 -24.50 0.51
C ASN A 159 8.01 -24.47 1.83
N ALA A 160 6.68 -24.61 1.87
CA ALA A 160 5.93 -24.40 3.10
C ALA A 160 6.25 -25.40 4.22
N GLN A 161 6.45 -26.67 3.89
CA GLN A 161 6.90 -27.67 4.86
C GLN A 161 8.31 -27.36 5.37
N LEU A 162 9.18 -26.85 4.48
CA LEU A 162 10.49 -26.36 4.87
C LEU A 162 10.34 -25.12 5.76
N ALA A 163 9.49 -24.17 5.42
CA ALA A 163 9.21 -22.96 6.18
C ALA A 163 8.70 -23.28 7.59
N VAL A 164 7.87 -24.33 7.74
CA VAL A 164 7.48 -24.88 9.04
C VAL A 164 8.67 -25.47 9.79
N ALA A 165 9.52 -26.26 9.13
CA ALA A 165 10.70 -26.86 9.74
C ALA A 165 11.78 -25.84 10.16
N ARG A 166 11.87 -24.70 9.46
CA ARG A 166 12.75 -23.57 9.78
C ARG A 166 11.99 -22.35 10.32
N MET A 167 10.80 -22.56 10.87
CA MET A 167 9.92 -21.48 11.34
C MET A 167 10.66 -20.54 12.30
N GLY A 168 10.54 -19.24 12.06
CA GLY A 168 11.17 -18.22 12.88
C GLY A 168 12.63 -17.93 12.55
N LYS A 169 13.31 -18.76 11.75
CA LYS A 169 14.65 -18.42 11.25
C LYS A 169 14.55 -17.17 10.38
N MET A 170 15.41 -16.20 10.64
CA MET A 170 15.46 -14.96 9.88
C MET A 170 16.78 -14.82 9.13
N LYS A 171 16.73 -14.10 8.02
CA LYS A 171 17.92 -13.70 7.26
C LYS A 171 17.85 -12.21 6.99
N LEU A 172 18.91 -11.51 7.33
CA LEU A 172 19.12 -10.11 6.97
C LEU A 172 20.10 -10.05 5.80
N ASN A 173 19.68 -9.45 4.68
CA ASN A 173 20.59 -9.07 3.59
C ASN A 173 20.83 -7.56 3.67
N LEU A 174 22.10 -7.18 3.63
CA LEU A 174 22.58 -5.80 3.65
C LEU A 174 23.42 -5.56 2.39
N PRO A 175 23.59 -4.30 1.95
CA PRO A 175 24.57 -3.97 0.92
C PRO A 175 25.99 -4.28 1.40
N ASP A 176 26.90 -4.50 0.45
CA ASP A 176 28.30 -4.84 0.73
C ASP A 176 29.05 -3.72 1.48
N SER A 177 28.62 -2.47 1.31
CA SER A 177 29.21 -1.30 1.96
C SER A 177 28.13 -0.49 2.67
N ILE A 178 28.41 -0.14 3.92
CA ILE A 178 27.55 0.66 4.79
C ILE A 178 28.33 1.91 5.19
N VAL A 179 27.78 3.07 4.90
CA VAL A 179 28.39 4.37 5.24
C VAL A 179 27.58 5.02 6.34
N ALA A 180 28.25 5.47 7.40
CA ALA A 180 27.62 6.17 8.51
C ALA A 180 26.81 7.40 8.05
N GLY A 181 25.60 7.58 8.59
CA GLY A 181 24.71 8.70 8.29
C GLY A 181 24.12 8.69 6.88
N LYS A 182 24.28 7.59 6.12
CA LYS A 182 23.67 7.42 4.79
C LYS A 182 22.58 6.35 4.83
N PRO A 183 21.44 6.59 4.16
CA PRO A 183 20.39 5.59 4.06
C PRO A 183 20.87 4.39 3.23
N LEU A 184 20.49 3.20 3.69
CA LEU A 184 20.64 1.94 2.98
C LEU A 184 19.31 1.20 2.94
N THR A 185 19.17 0.28 1.97
CA THR A 185 18.05 -0.66 1.94
C THR A 185 18.49 -2.00 2.54
N ALA A 186 17.84 -2.41 3.63
CA ALA A 186 18.00 -3.73 4.21
C ALA A 186 16.83 -4.63 3.78
N GLN A 187 17.09 -5.93 3.61
CA GLN A 187 16.05 -6.93 3.38
C GLN A 187 16.01 -7.92 4.55
N LEU A 188 14.87 -7.97 5.22
CA LEU A 188 14.56 -9.01 6.20
C LEU A 188 13.71 -10.09 5.53
N LEU A 189 14.15 -11.34 5.66
CA LEU A 189 13.39 -12.55 5.30
C LEU A 189 13.07 -13.32 6.57
N ILE A 190 11.80 -13.65 6.78
CA ILE A 190 11.34 -14.45 7.92
C ILE A 190 10.81 -15.77 7.39
N SER A 191 11.38 -16.89 7.83
CA SER A 191 10.86 -18.19 7.47
C SER A 191 9.54 -18.45 8.18
N HIS A 192 8.44 -18.45 7.44
CA HIS A 192 7.10 -18.68 7.99
C HIS A 192 6.12 -19.11 6.89
N PRO A 193 5.24 -20.11 7.13
CA PRO A 193 4.32 -20.59 6.10
C PRO A 193 3.33 -19.51 5.64
N ASN A 194 2.96 -18.58 6.53
CA ASN A 194 1.97 -17.54 6.26
C ASN A 194 0.70 -18.10 5.60
N TYR A 195 0.09 -19.06 6.29
CA TYR A 195 -1.19 -19.63 5.91
C TYR A 195 -2.30 -18.61 6.11
N THR A 196 -3.18 -18.50 5.13
CA THR A 196 -4.26 -17.51 5.11
C THR A 196 -5.55 -17.99 5.76
N GLY A 197 -5.67 -19.28 6.04
CA GLY A 197 -6.95 -19.90 6.41
C GLY A 197 -7.75 -20.43 5.21
N MET A 198 -7.40 -20.04 3.98
CA MET A 198 -8.16 -20.40 2.77
C MET A 198 -7.56 -21.56 1.97
N GLN A 199 -6.36 -22.00 2.35
CA GLN A 199 -5.65 -23.06 1.64
C GLN A 199 -6.20 -24.43 2.07
N TYR A 200 -6.30 -25.35 1.12
CA TYR A 200 -6.69 -26.74 1.41
C TYR A 200 -5.46 -27.63 1.63
N ASP A 201 -5.54 -28.48 2.65
CA ASP A 201 -4.70 -29.67 2.77
C ASP A 201 -5.10 -30.66 1.67
N GLN A 202 -4.17 -30.96 0.75
CA GLN A 202 -4.43 -31.84 -0.38
C GLN A 202 -4.61 -33.32 0.01
N ILE A 203 -4.27 -33.69 1.24
CA ILE A 203 -4.40 -35.06 1.76
C ILE A 203 -5.77 -35.24 2.42
N ASN A 204 -6.08 -34.37 3.39
CA ASN A 204 -7.26 -34.53 4.23
C ASN A 204 -8.46 -33.65 3.79
N TYR A 205 -8.26 -32.79 2.78
CA TYR A 205 -9.26 -31.86 2.23
C TYR A 205 -9.85 -30.86 3.24
N TYR A 206 -9.19 -30.66 4.38
CA TYR A 206 -9.54 -29.61 5.33
C TYR A 206 -8.84 -28.30 4.98
N PHE A 207 -9.47 -27.19 5.37
CA PHE A 207 -8.81 -25.89 5.36
C PHE A 207 -7.66 -25.88 6.37
N ILE A 208 -6.51 -25.37 5.94
CA ILE A 208 -5.37 -25.12 6.80
C ILE A 208 -5.68 -23.86 7.61
N PRO A 209 -5.68 -23.90 8.95
CA PRO A 209 -5.92 -22.73 9.77
C PRO A 209 -4.96 -21.57 9.46
N ALA A 210 -5.43 -20.33 9.61
CA ALA A 210 -4.59 -19.17 9.43
C ALA A 210 -3.41 -19.20 10.42
N HIS A 211 -2.20 -19.04 9.89
CA HIS A 211 -0.98 -19.02 10.66
C HIS A 211 0.05 -18.14 9.97
N TYR A 212 0.17 -16.90 10.44
CA TYR A 212 0.93 -15.84 9.77
C TYR A 212 1.78 -15.04 10.76
N VAL A 213 2.85 -14.41 10.26
CA VAL A 213 3.58 -13.39 11.01
C VAL A 213 2.65 -12.20 11.23
N LYS A 214 2.40 -11.86 12.49
CA LYS A 214 1.44 -10.83 12.93
C LYS A 214 2.14 -9.51 13.22
N THR A 215 3.29 -9.56 13.89
CA THR A 215 4.09 -8.35 14.20
C THR A 215 5.56 -8.57 13.90
N VAL A 216 6.25 -7.49 13.53
CA VAL A 216 7.71 -7.43 13.41
C VAL A 216 8.18 -6.09 13.97
N ALA A 217 9.04 -6.11 14.99
CA ALA A 217 9.67 -4.93 15.57
C ALA A 217 11.17 -4.97 15.24
N ILE A 218 11.66 -3.91 14.58
CA ILE A 218 13.06 -3.74 14.20
C ILE A 218 13.64 -2.59 15.03
N ARG A 219 14.75 -2.88 15.72
CA ARG A 219 15.47 -1.92 16.57
C ARG A 219 16.93 -1.81 16.12
N TYR A 220 17.48 -0.60 16.16
CA TYR A 220 18.90 -0.35 15.93
C TYR A 220 19.49 0.35 17.16
N ASN A 221 20.47 -0.26 17.82
CA ASN A 221 21.02 0.22 19.10
C ASN A 221 19.91 0.55 20.13
N GLY A 222 18.88 -0.31 20.19
CA GLY A 222 17.70 -0.13 21.05
C GLY A 222 16.66 0.89 20.56
N GLN A 223 16.95 1.68 19.51
CA GLN A 223 16.00 2.66 18.97
C GLN A 223 15.06 2.05 17.92
N PRO A 224 13.76 2.39 17.91
CA PRO A 224 12.79 1.89 16.92
C PRO A 224 13.06 2.37 15.49
N VAL A 225 13.33 1.42 14.60
CA VAL A 225 13.49 1.65 13.15
C VAL A 225 12.15 1.47 12.42
N LEU A 226 11.54 0.29 12.60
CA LEU A 226 10.33 -0.10 11.90
C LEU A 226 9.51 -1.03 12.78
N ASP A 227 8.21 -0.73 12.90
CA ASP A 227 7.21 -1.66 13.42
C ASP A 227 6.24 -2.05 12.32
N VAL A 228 6.07 -3.35 12.11
CA VAL A 228 5.13 -3.91 11.13
C VAL A 228 4.03 -4.62 11.90
N GLN A 229 2.79 -4.29 11.55
CA GLN A 229 1.61 -5.06 11.90
C GLN A 229 1.04 -5.62 10.61
N SER A 230 0.79 -6.92 10.55
CA SER A 230 0.29 -7.58 9.34
C SER A 230 -0.83 -8.56 9.64
N ASP A 231 -1.51 -8.95 8.56
CA ASP A 231 -2.50 -10.02 8.58
C ASP A 231 -2.15 -11.08 7.51
N ILE A 232 -3.12 -11.91 7.13
CA ILE A 232 -2.97 -13.05 6.22
C ILE A 232 -2.48 -12.71 4.80
N SER A 233 -2.39 -11.43 4.44
CA SER A 233 -2.07 -10.99 3.07
C SER A 233 -0.58 -11.02 2.74
N LEU A 234 0.33 -11.04 3.72
CA LEU A 234 1.76 -11.21 3.42
C LEU A 234 2.05 -12.61 2.89
N SER A 235 2.84 -12.70 1.82
CA SER A 235 3.23 -13.98 1.20
C SER A 235 3.96 -14.93 2.15
N GLU A 236 4.01 -16.21 1.77
CA GLU A 236 4.93 -17.19 2.36
C GLU A 236 6.36 -16.66 2.39
N ASP A 237 7.08 -16.96 3.47
CA ASP A 237 8.37 -16.37 3.80
C ASP A 237 8.36 -14.83 3.68
N PRO A 238 7.67 -14.10 4.59
CA PRO A 238 7.57 -12.65 4.51
C PRO A 238 8.93 -11.98 4.24
N SER A 239 8.95 -11.16 3.17
CA SER A 239 10.10 -10.34 2.79
C SER A 239 9.73 -8.89 3.03
N ILE A 240 10.53 -8.20 3.83
CA ILE A 240 10.34 -6.79 4.16
C ILE A 240 11.65 -6.07 3.82
N HIS A 241 11.60 -5.19 2.84
CA HIS A 241 12.68 -4.26 2.57
C HIS A 241 12.35 -2.93 3.22
N PHE A 242 13.33 -2.35 3.90
CA PHE A 242 13.15 -1.11 4.64
C PHE A 242 14.42 -0.27 4.58
N SER A 243 14.25 1.04 4.74
CA SER A 243 15.37 1.97 4.88
C SER A 243 15.94 1.94 6.29
N LEU A 244 17.26 1.96 6.41
CA LEU A 244 17.99 2.10 7.66
C LEU A 244 19.04 3.20 7.47
N VAL A 245 19.22 4.08 8.46
CA VAL A 245 20.30 5.06 8.49
C VAL A 245 21.19 4.73 9.70
N PRO A 246 22.26 3.95 9.53
CA PRO A 246 23.16 3.66 10.64
C PRO A 246 24.10 4.84 10.86
N GLU A 247 24.06 5.47 12.04
CA GLU A 247 24.95 6.60 12.38
C GLU A 247 26.34 6.15 12.85
N GLU A 248 26.41 4.97 13.46
CA GLU A 248 27.64 4.39 14.02
C GLU A 248 27.64 2.88 13.83
N GLN A 249 28.61 2.17 14.41
CA GLN A 249 28.54 0.71 14.49
C GLN A 249 27.55 0.30 15.56
N GLY A 250 26.87 -0.83 15.37
CA GLY A 250 25.78 -1.19 16.27
C GLY A 250 25.21 -2.57 16.05
N THR A 251 24.08 -2.82 16.69
CA THR A 251 23.32 -4.06 16.55
C THR A 251 21.92 -3.74 16.05
N LEU A 252 21.52 -4.43 14.98
CA LEU A 252 20.13 -4.48 14.53
C LEU A 252 19.46 -5.70 15.16
N GLU A 253 18.39 -5.47 15.90
CA GLU A 253 17.61 -6.50 16.57
C GLU A 253 16.23 -6.59 15.92
N VAL A 254 15.77 -7.81 15.70
CA VAL A 254 14.43 -8.08 15.16
C VAL A 254 13.70 -9.01 16.09
N THR A 255 12.48 -8.63 16.47
CA THR A 255 11.52 -9.48 17.17
C THR A 255 10.28 -9.65 16.29
N ALA A 256 9.89 -10.88 15.98
CA ALA A 256 8.67 -11.18 15.24
C ALA A 256 7.73 -12.06 16.07
N GLU A 257 6.43 -11.80 16.00
CA GLU A 257 5.39 -12.63 16.64
C GLU A 257 4.44 -13.18 15.57
N ASP A 258 4.09 -14.46 15.66
CA ASP A 258 3.07 -15.07 14.80
C ASP A 258 1.66 -15.04 15.41
N SER A 259 0.65 -15.36 14.61
CA SER A 259 -0.75 -15.39 15.02
C SER A 259 -1.08 -16.45 16.09
N ASN A 260 -0.16 -17.35 16.39
CA ASN A 260 -0.26 -18.34 17.47
C ASN A 260 0.48 -17.90 18.74
N GLY A 261 1.01 -16.68 18.78
CA GLY A 261 1.72 -16.10 19.92
C GLY A 261 3.16 -16.58 20.07
N ARG A 262 3.75 -17.22 19.04
CA ARG A 262 5.17 -17.57 19.08
C ARG A 262 6.00 -16.34 18.77
N VAL A 263 7.06 -16.15 19.57
CA VAL A 263 8.00 -15.05 19.42
C VAL A 263 9.33 -15.59 18.89
N PHE A 264 9.87 -14.91 17.89
CA PHE A 264 11.16 -15.20 17.26
C PHE A 264 12.05 -13.97 17.35
N GLN A 265 13.32 -14.16 17.69
CA GLN A 265 14.27 -13.07 17.91
C GLN A 265 15.59 -13.39 17.22
N GLU A 266 16.14 -12.41 16.52
CA GLU A 266 17.45 -12.48 15.87
C GLU A 266 18.14 -11.11 15.96
N SER A 267 19.48 -11.12 15.89
CA SER A 267 20.28 -9.89 15.93
C SER A 267 21.47 -9.97 14.99
N TRP A 268 21.84 -8.85 14.38
CA TRP A 268 22.98 -8.76 13.48
C TRP A 268 23.84 -7.53 13.79
N PRO A 269 25.18 -7.66 13.74
CA PRO A 269 26.05 -6.49 13.82
C PRO A 269 25.94 -5.66 12.54
N ILE A 270 25.78 -4.34 12.68
CA ILE A 270 25.84 -3.37 11.60
C ILE A 270 27.19 -2.67 11.67
N ARG A 271 28.00 -2.85 10.63
CA ARG A 271 29.34 -2.27 10.52
C ARG A 271 29.31 -1.09 9.56
N ALA A 272 28.94 0.07 10.09
CA ALA A 272 29.03 1.33 9.34
C ALA A 272 30.48 1.83 9.30
N ASN A 273 30.97 2.13 8.11
CA ASN A 273 32.25 2.76 7.91
C ASN A 273 32.09 4.29 8.04
N SER A 274 33.00 4.94 8.75
CA SER A 274 33.13 6.39 8.69
C SER A 274 33.47 6.76 7.25
N GLY A 275 32.56 7.47 6.56
CA GLY A 275 32.84 7.96 5.21
C GLY A 275 34.10 8.81 5.23
N SER A 276 35.12 8.42 4.47
CA SER A 276 36.31 9.22 4.19
C SER A 276 35.98 10.42 3.32
#